data_AF-A0A8B6BRU8-F1
#
_entry.id   AF-A0A8B6BRU8-F1
#
_cell.length_a   1.000
_cell.length_b   1.000
_cell.length_c   1.000
_cell.angle_alpha   90.00
_cell.angle_beta   90.00
_cell.angle_gamma   90.00
#
_symmetry.space_group_name_H-M   'P 1'
#
loop_
_entity.id
_entity.type
_entity.pdbx_description
1 polymer ?
#
loop_
_entity_poly.entity_id
_entity_poly.type
_entity_poly.pdbx_seq_one_letter_code
_entity_poly.pdbx_strand_id
1 'polypeptide(L)'
;MDNEEHKKKIKDKLKIMFEEGELIFKGYADDPRNTDNAWLETLVYNYHDNTGEVLHPFQIQAGESVDAVTWLTARANMTLHAAHAYFVKLVADKLNAAF
;
A
#
# COMPACT_ATOMS: atom_id res chain seq x y z
N MET A 1 1.41 32.59 2.13
CA MET A 1 0.09 32.19 2.65
C MET A 1 -0.43 30.94 1.94
N ASP A 2 -0.18 30.78 0.64
CA ASP A 2 -0.62 29.64 -0.19
C ASP A 2 -0.12 28.25 0.25
N ASN A 3 1.08 28.16 0.85
CA ASN A 3 1.68 26.86 1.19
C ASN A 3 0.95 26.13 2.33
N GLU A 4 0.47 26.88 3.34
CA GLU A 4 -0.22 26.26 4.50
C GLU A 4 -1.64 25.84 4.16
N GLU A 5 -2.33 26.61 3.31
CA GLU A 5 -3.65 26.23 2.78
C GLU A 5 -3.55 25.00 1.87
N HIS A 6 -2.54 24.95 1.01
CA HIS A 6 -2.28 23.80 0.15
C HIS A 6 -1.96 22.53 0.97
N LYS A 7 -1.08 22.64 1.98
CA LYS A 7 -0.79 21.53 2.91
C LYS A 7 -2.04 21.06 3.64
N LYS A 8 -2.89 21.98 4.11
CA LYS A 8 -4.15 21.63 4.79
C LYS A 8 -5.06 20.85 3.83
N LYS A 9 -5.24 21.33 2.60
CA LYS A 9 -6.07 20.66 1.59
C LYS A 9 -5.55 19.25 1.26
N ILE A 10 -4.24 19.08 1.11
CA ILE A 10 -3.63 17.75 0.90
C ILE A 10 -3.87 16.86 2.12
N LYS A 11 -3.70 17.38 3.35
CA LYS A 11 -3.94 16.62 4.58
C LYS A 11 -5.39 16.17 4.71
N ASP A 12 -6.34 17.02 4.35
CA ASP A 12 -7.77 16.68 4.36
C ASP A 12 -8.08 15.60 3.31
N LYS A 13 -7.53 15.70 2.10
CA LYS A 13 -7.66 14.66 1.06
C LYS A 13 -7.02 13.33 1.47
N LEU A 14 -5.83 13.37 2.08
CA LEU A 14 -5.19 12.18 2.64
C LEU A 14 -6.06 11.52 3.70
N LYS A 15 -6.64 12.31 4.61
CA LYS A 15 -7.53 11.79 5.65
C LYS A 15 -8.69 11.02 5.04
N ILE A 16 -9.34 11.58 4.02
CA ILE A 16 -10.43 10.92 3.29
C ILE A 16 -9.93 9.61 2.65
N MET A 17 -8.80 9.64 1.95
CA MET A 17 -8.20 8.42 1.37
C MET A 17 -7.96 7.33 2.42
N PHE A 18 -7.44 7.68 3.60
CA PHE A 18 -7.22 6.72 4.69
C PHE A 18 -8.52 6.19 5.31
N GLU A 19 -9.61 6.95 5.25
CA GLU A 19 -10.94 6.50 5.69
C GLU A 19 -11.60 5.57 4.64
N GLU A 20 -11.29 5.76 3.36
CA GLU A 20 -11.80 4.97 2.22
C GLU A 20 -10.94 3.73 1.90
N GLY A 21 -9.94 3.42 2.75
CA GLY A 21 -9.07 2.27 2.57
C GLY A 21 -9.83 0.96 2.43
N GLU A 22 -9.46 0.17 1.43
CA GLU A 22 -10.19 -1.04 1.11
C GLU A 22 -9.47 -2.28 1.60
N LEU A 23 -10.17 -3.13 2.37
CA LEU A 23 -9.64 -4.43 2.79
C LEU A 23 -9.54 -5.39 1.59
N ILE A 24 -8.33 -5.86 1.33
CA ILE A 24 -7.98 -6.80 0.25
C ILE A 24 -7.87 -8.22 0.78
N PHE A 25 -7.26 -8.38 1.95
CA PHE A 25 -7.04 -9.68 2.56
C PHE A 25 -7.09 -9.57 4.08
N LYS A 26 -7.70 -10.57 4.71
CA LYS A 26 -7.70 -10.76 6.15
C LYS A 26 -7.57 -12.25 6.46
N GLY A 27 -6.52 -12.62 7.16
CA GLY A 27 -6.37 -13.98 7.66
C GLY A 27 -4.92 -14.42 7.79
N TYR A 28 -4.73 -15.74 7.77
CA TYR A 28 -3.44 -16.41 7.95
C TYR A 28 -2.40 -15.95 6.93
N ALA A 29 -1.20 -15.66 7.44
CA ALA A 29 -0.01 -15.40 6.66
C ALA A 29 0.91 -16.61 6.74
N ASP A 30 1.22 -17.21 5.59
CA ASP A 30 2.18 -18.31 5.51
C ASP A 30 3.60 -17.75 5.73
N ASP A 31 4.10 -17.94 6.94
CA ASP A 31 5.35 -17.34 7.41
C ASP A 31 6.22 -18.41 8.08
N PRO A 32 7.53 -18.45 7.81
CA PRO A 32 8.43 -19.47 8.38
C PRO A 32 8.51 -19.46 9.92
N ARG A 33 7.97 -18.43 10.59
CA ARG A 33 7.88 -18.36 12.05
C ARG A 33 6.67 -19.08 12.63
N ASN A 34 5.74 -19.54 11.80
CA ASN A 34 4.55 -20.24 12.25
C ASN A 34 4.92 -21.59 12.89
N THR A 35 4.17 -21.97 13.92
CA THR A 35 4.30 -23.22 14.68
C THR A 35 2.92 -23.81 14.92
N ASP A 36 2.85 -25.03 15.45
CA ASP A 36 1.58 -25.72 15.75
C ASP A 36 0.63 -24.91 16.65
N ASN A 37 1.17 -23.99 17.47
CA ASN A 37 0.39 -23.24 18.48
C ASN A 37 0.47 -21.71 18.33
N ALA A 38 1.17 -21.19 17.31
CA ALA A 38 1.29 -19.75 17.07
C ALA A 38 1.52 -19.48 15.59
N TRP A 39 0.74 -18.56 15.02
CA TRP A 39 0.84 -18.14 13.63
C TRP A 39 0.66 -16.63 13.47
N LEU A 40 1.07 -16.13 12.31
CA LEU A 40 0.80 -14.76 11.92
C LEU A 40 -0.50 -14.66 11.14
N GLU A 41 -1.27 -13.63 11.46
CA GLU A 41 -2.37 -13.15 10.64
C GLU A 41 -2.04 -11.75 10.14
N THR A 42 -2.53 -11.42 8.96
CA THR A 42 -2.32 -10.10 8.36
C THR A 42 -3.61 -9.50 7.85
N LEU A 43 -3.65 -8.17 7.89
CA LEU A 43 -4.66 -7.34 7.25
C LEU A 43 -3.97 -6.55 6.16
N VAL A 44 -4.44 -6.72 4.93
CA VAL A 44 -3.94 -5.97 3.78
C VAL A 44 -5.01 -4.99 3.36
N TYR A 45 -4.69 -3.70 3.47
CA TYR A 45 -5.51 -2.62 2.95
C TYR A 45 -4.84 -1.99 1.74
N ASN A 46 -5.65 -1.65 0.75
CA ASN A 46 -5.24 -0.84 -0.39
C ASN A 46 -5.81 0.56 -0.25
N TYR A 47 -4.94 1.56 -0.36
CA TYR A 47 -5.29 2.98 -0.40
C TYR A 47 -4.98 3.48 -1.80
N HIS A 48 -6.02 3.70 -2.60
CA HIS A 48 -5.86 3.98 -4.02
C HIS A 48 -6.14 5.45 -4.33
N ASP A 49 -5.23 6.10 -5.06
CA ASP A 49 -5.44 7.44 -5.60
C ASP A 49 -5.90 7.37 -7.06
N ASN A 50 -7.21 7.40 -7.26
CA ASN A 50 -7.79 7.42 -8.62
C ASN A 50 -7.45 8.69 -9.41
N THR A 51 -7.15 9.79 -8.73
CA THR A 51 -6.95 11.11 -9.36
C THR A 51 -5.47 11.42 -9.62
N GLY A 52 -4.58 10.78 -8.87
CA GLY A 52 -3.18 11.14 -8.76
C GLY A 52 -2.94 12.43 -7.98
N GLU A 53 -3.95 13.21 -7.61
CA GLU A 53 -3.77 14.51 -6.98
C GLU A 53 -3.32 14.43 -5.51
N VAL A 54 -3.56 13.30 -4.85
CA VAL A 54 -3.29 13.13 -3.43
C VAL A 54 -1.85 12.67 -3.22
N LEU A 55 -1.39 11.66 -3.96
CA LEU A 55 -0.08 11.06 -3.75
C LEU A 55 1.04 11.70 -4.59
N HIS A 56 0.71 12.32 -5.73
CA HIS A 56 1.70 12.95 -6.61
C HIS A 56 2.58 14.05 -5.94
N PRO A 57 2.06 14.90 -5.04
CA PRO A 57 2.88 15.92 -4.39
C PRO A 57 3.92 15.36 -3.40
N PHE A 58 3.81 14.09 -3.00
CA PHE A 58 4.68 13.50 -1.98
C PHE A 58 6.00 13.02 -2.57
N GLN A 59 7.09 13.59 -2.05
CA GLN A 59 8.42 12.99 -2.20
C GLN A 59 8.57 11.89 -1.15
N ILE A 60 8.70 10.65 -1.62
CA ILE A 60 8.94 9.49 -0.77
C ILE A 60 10.43 9.40 -0.41
N GLN A 61 10.72 9.18 0.87
CA GLN A 61 12.06 9.05 1.40
C GLN A 61 12.15 7.80 2.26
N ALA A 62 13.23 7.03 2.11
CA ALA A 62 13.46 5.85 2.92
C ALA A 62 13.77 6.26 4.37
N GLY A 63 13.18 5.56 5.34
CA GLY A 63 13.46 5.76 6.77
C GLY A 63 14.75 5.06 7.21
N GLU A 64 15.07 5.11 8.49
CA GLU A 64 16.32 4.58 9.05
C GLU A 64 16.53 3.07 8.81
N SER A 65 15.45 2.30 8.68
CA SER A 65 15.47 0.83 8.51
C SER A 65 15.20 0.36 7.09
N VAL A 66 15.16 1.27 6.10
CA VAL A 66 14.84 0.95 4.71
C VAL A 66 15.94 1.50 3.80
N ASP A 67 16.52 0.65 2.95
CA ASP A 67 17.62 1.06 2.06
C ASP A 67 17.16 2.01 0.95
N ALA A 68 16.01 1.72 0.33
CA ALA A 68 15.48 2.49 -0.78
C ALA A 68 13.95 2.38 -0.85
N VAL A 69 13.32 3.43 -1.36
CA VAL A 69 11.86 3.48 -1.62
C VAL A 69 11.60 4.10 -2.98
N THR A 70 10.67 3.53 -3.73
CA THR A 70 10.22 4.08 -5.02
C THR A 70 8.81 3.62 -5.34
N TRP A 71 8.12 4.35 -6.22
CA TRP A 71 6.91 3.87 -6.88
C TRP A 71 7.30 2.84 -7.95
N LEU A 72 6.60 1.71 -8.00
CA LEU A 72 6.81 0.64 -8.99
C LEU A 72 5.51 0.34 -9.72
N THR A 73 5.63 0.04 -11.02
CA THR A 73 4.51 -0.52 -11.80
C THR A 73 4.25 -1.95 -11.33
N ALA A 74 3.00 -2.22 -10.92
CA ALA A 74 2.56 -3.57 -10.59
C ALA A 74 2.61 -4.48 -11.82
N ARG A 75 3.28 -5.63 -11.69
CA ARG A 75 3.42 -6.63 -12.76
C ARG A 75 3.68 -8.03 -12.20
N ALA A 76 3.32 -9.06 -12.95
CA ALA A 76 3.34 -10.45 -12.52
C ALA A 76 4.73 -11.00 -12.19
N ASN A 77 5.79 -10.46 -12.82
CA ASN A 77 7.16 -10.91 -12.61
C ASN A 77 7.91 -10.14 -11.49
N MET A 78 7.20 -9.41 -10.63
CA MET A 78 7.82 -8.77 -9.47
C MET A 78 8.27 -9.81 -8.45
N THR A 79 9.54 -9.73 -8.04
CA THR A 79 10.05 -10.48 -6.91
C THR A 79 9.89 -9.62 -5.66
N LEU A 80 8.89 -9.92 -4.84
CA LEU A 80 8.62 -9.22 -3.59
C LEU A 80 8.77 -10.18 -2.40
N HIS A 81 9.06 -9.61 -1.23
CA HIS A 81 9.21 -10.37 0.01
C HIS A 81 7.90 -11.09 0.39
N ALA A 82 8.00 -12.35 0.80
CA ALA A 82 6.90 -13.18 1.27
C ALA A 82 5.67 -13.13 0.32
N ALA A 83 4.46 -13.03 0.87
CA ALA A 83 3.21 -13.04 0.10
C ALA A 83 2.86 -11.70 -0.59
N HIS A 84 3.75 -10.70 -0.58
CA HIS A 84 3.41 -9.37 -1.11
C HIS A 84 3.05 -9.38 -2.61
N ALA A 85 3.70 -10.21 -3.44
CA ALA A 85 3.35 -10.32 -4.86
C ALA A 85 1.91 -10.83 -5.06
N TYR A 86 1.46 -11.76 -4.22
CA TYR A 86 0.08 -12.24 -4.21
C TYR A 86 -0.91 -11.13 -3.84
N PHE A 87 -0.59 -10.33 -2.81
CA PHE A 87 -1.46 -9.22 -2.42
C PHE A 87 -1.57 -8.13 -3.48
N VAL A 88 -0.46 -7.79 -4.15
CA VAL A 88 -0.49 -6.83 -5.28
C VAL A 88 -1.33 -7.37 -6.43
N LYS A 89 -1.27 -8.69 -6.72
CA LYS A 89 -2.15 -9.32 -7.69
C LYS A 89 -3.63 -9.16 -7.32
N LEU A 90 -4.00 -9.41 -6.06
CA LEU A 90 -5.39 -9.24 -5.60
C LEU A 90 -5.87 -7.79 -5.77
N VAL A 91 -5.01 -6.81 -5.50
CA VAL A 91 -5.30 -5.39 -5.75
C VAL A 91 -5.54 -5.14 -7.23
N ALA A 92 -4.65 -5.64 -8.10
CA ALA A 92 -4.77 -5.46 -9.55
C ALA A 92 -6.04 -6.11 -10.10
N ASP A 93 -6.36 -7.35 -9.71
CA ASP A 93 -7.59 -8.04 -10.08
C ASP A 93 -8.83 -7.21 -9.65
N LYS A 94 -8.81 -6.66 -8.44
CA LYS A 94 -9.90 -5.86 -7.89
C LYS A 94 -10.10 -4.52 -8.59
N LEU A 95 -9.01 -3.86 -8.96
CA LEU A 95 -9.03 -2.60 -9.72
C LEU A 95 -9.21 -2.83 -11.23
N ASN A 96 -9.33 -4.10 -11.67
CA ASN A 96 -9.35 -4.47 -13.09
C ASN A 96 -8.15 -3.87 -13.87
N ALA A 97 -6.99 -3.87 -13.21
CA ALA A 97 -5.73 -3.36 -13.74
C ALA A 97 -4.91 -4.48 -14.38
N ALA A 98 -3.98 -4.11 -15.25
CA ALA A 98 -3.01 -5.06 -15.80
C ALA A 98 -2.08 -5.59 -14.69
N PHE A 99 -1.74 -6.88 -14.77
CA PHE A 99 -0.78 -7.53 -13.88
C PHE A 99 0.06 -8.54 -14.64
#